data_AF-A0A1G9GSG0-F1
#
_entry.id   AF-A0A1G9GSG0-F1
#
_cell.length_a   1.000
_cell.length_b   1.000
_cell.length_c   1.000
_cell.angle_alpha   90.00
_cell.angle_beta   90.00
_cell.angle_gamma   90.00
#
_symmetry.space_group_name_H-M   'P 1'
#
loop_
_entity.id
_entity.type
_entity.pdbx_description
1 polymer ?
#
loop_
_entity_poly.entity_id
_entity_poly.type
_entity_poly.pdbx_seq_one_letter_code
_entity_poly.pdbx_strand_id
1 'polypeptide(L)'
;MSVTLQFRPDWPYAGGLVIESLARDGVYRSDFGGPEMLPQLSEMADASGFDDLDECVEAHVHSGVVIERDVEAVVLDPCFRDTAVEAAAARLGCAVEWHPGFRVATDGLDPGYRGQEYVDLARSLGDVLTPDLLGDAARSGDYDPQSVKRVWHYLARFGRAESGSL
;
A
#
# COMPACT_ATOMS: atom_id res chain seq x y z
N MET A 1 21.41 22.47 -11.67
CA MET A 1 20.04 22.19 -11.21
C MET A 1 20.08 22.13 -9.69
N SER A 2 19.26 22.92 -8.99
CA SER A 2 19.16 22.90 -7.52
C SER A 2 17.94 22.08 -7.11
N VAL A 3 18.10 21.18 -6.13
CA VAL A 3 17.03 20.32 -5.60
C VAL A 3 16.98 20.50 -4.08
N THR A 4 15.78 20.52 -3.52
CA THR A 4 15.55 20.48 -2.06
C THR A 4 15.38 19.03 -1.64
N LEU A 5 16.21 18.58 -0.68
CA LEU A 5 16.20 17.21 -0.18
C LEU A 5 15.47 17.13 1.16
N GLN A 6 14.41 16.33 1.24
CA GLN A 6 13.72 15.98 2.48
C GLN A 6 14.03 14.52 2.81
N PHE A 7 14.56 14.27 4.01
CA PHE A 7 15.00 12.95 4.47
C PHE A 7 14.92 12.86 5.99
N ARG A 8 15.13 11.66 6.55
CA ARG A 8 15.20 11.41 8.00
C ARG A 8 16.67 11.47 8.44
N PRO A 9 17.17 12.57 9.02
CA PRO A 9 18.60 12.74 9.30
C PRO A 9 19.11 11.81 10.41
N ASP A 10 18.24 11.39 11.31
CA ASP A 10 18.49 10.63 12.52
C ASP A 10 18.25 9.11 12.36
N TRP A 11 17.95 8.65 11.15
CA TRP A 11 17.75 7.22 10.90
C TRP A 11 19.07 6.44 10.90
N PRO A 12 19.09 5.21 11.42
CA PRO A 12 20.29 4.37 11.43
C PRO A 12 20.64 3.89 10.01
N TYR A 13 21.90 4.02 9.61
CA TYR A 13 22.44 3.58 8.33
C TYR A 13 23.94 3.23 8.45
N ALA A 14 24.33 2.03 8.04
CA ALA A 14 25.71 1.54 8.05
C ALA A 14 26.49 1.79 9.38
N GLY A 15 25.80 1.62 10.52
CA GLY A 15 26.40 1.82 11.85
C GLY A 15 26.51 3.28 12.32
N GLY A 16 25.88 4.24 11.62
CA GLY A 16 25.75 5.63 12.01
C GLY A 16 24.38 6.20 11.64
N LEU A 17 24.26 7.53 11.55
CA LEU A 17 23.04 8.20 11.10
C LEU A 17 23.06 8.49 9.59
N VAL A 18 21.91 8.56 8.95
CA VAL A 18 21.77 8.97 7.54
C VAL A 18 22.44 10.33 7.28
N ILE A 19 22.33 11.30 8.20
CA ILE A 19 23.02 12.60 8.08
C ILE A 19 24.54 12.47 8.10
N GLU A 20 25.07 11.50 8.86
CA GLU A 20 26.51 11.27 8.96
C GLU A 20 27.05 10.62 7.69
N SER A 21 26.29 9.71 7.08
CA SER A 21 26.62 9.16 5.76
C SER A 21 26.55 10.22 4.66
N LEU A 22 25.54 11.09 4.70
CA LEU A 22 25.42 12.24 3.80
C LEU A 22 26.61 13.19 3.91
N ALA A 23 27.00 13.55 5.14
CA ALA A 23 28.13 14.43 5.38
C ALA A 23 29.47 13.80 4.96
N ARG A 24 29.62 12.48 5.15
CA ARG A 24 30.83 11.73 4.79
C ARG A 24 30.97 11.56 3.28
N ASP A 25 29.90 11.15 2.62
CA ASP A 25 29.94 10.70 1.23
C ASP A 25 29.56 11.82 0.26
N GLY A 26 28.91 12.88 0.74
CA GLY A 26 28.37 13.96 -0.09
C GLY A 26 27.21 13.53 -0.99
N VAL A 27 26.66 12.34 -0.77
CA VAL A 27 25.64 11.69 -1.61
C VAL A 27 24.49 11.20 -0.73
N TYR A 28 23.26 11.59 -1.05
CA TYR A 28 22.07 10.99 -0.46
C TYR A 28 21.82 9.64 -1.10
N ARG A 29 21.93 8.58 -0.32
CA ARG A 29 21.60 7.22 -0.76
C ARG A 29 20.19 6.87 -0.28
N SER A 30 19.19 7.35 -1.02
CA SER A 30 17.99 6.53 -1.23
C SER A 30 18.36 5.56 -2.34
N ASP A 31 18.02 4.28 -2.22
CA ASP A 31 18.20 3.37 -3.35
C ASP A 31 17.10 3.68 -4.38
N PHE A 32 17.52 4.18 -5.53
CA PHE A 32 16.66 4.49 -6.67
C PHE A 32 17.33 3.98 -7.94
N GLY A 33 16.54 3.59 -8.92
CA GLY A 33 17.04 3.09 -10.19
C GLY A 33 15.93 2.90 -11.20
N GLY A 34 16.32 2.59 -12.45
CA GLY A 34 15.37 2.14 -13.44
C GLY A 34 14.90 0.70 -13.16
N PRO A 35 14.09 0.12 -14.06
CA PRO A 35 13.59 -1.25 -13.93
C PRO A 35 14.67 -2.30 -13.69
N GLU A 36 15.90 -2.06 -14.15
CA GLU A 36 17.06 -2.93 -13.95
C GLU A 36 17.48 -3.11 -12.49
N MET A 37 17.12 -2.16 -11.61
CA MET A 37 17.43 -2.21 -10.18
C MET A 37 16.31 -2.87 -9.35
N LEU A 38 15.18 -3.20 -9.97
CA LEU A 38 14.02 -3.76 -9.26
C LEU A 38 14.35 -5.06 -8.50
N PRO A 39 15.14 -6.02 -9.03
CA PRO A 39 15.50 -7.22 -8.28
C PRO A 39 16.25 -6.90 -6.99
N GLN A 40 17.25 -6.01 -7.06
CA GLN A 40 18.06 -5.65 -5.90
C GLN A 40 17.26 -4.83 -4.88
N LEU A 41 16.43 -3.89 -5.33
CA LEU A 41 15.55 -3.12 -4.45
C LEU A 41 14.53 -4.02 -3.73
N SER A 42 14.04 -5.05 -4.41
CA SER A 42 13.12 -6.03 -3.82
C SER A 42 13.84 -6.88 -2.76
N GLU A 43 15.05 -7.39 -3.05
CA GLU A 43 15.86 -8.13 -2.07
C GLU A 43 16.19 -7.27 -0.83
N MET A 44 16.45 -5.98 -1.04
CA MET A 44 16.69 -5.04 0.06
C MET A 44 15.44 -4.76 0.89
N ALA A 45 14.27 -4.67 0.25
CA ALA A 45 12.99 -4.55 0.93
C ALA A 45 12.74 -5.80 1.78
N ASP A 46 12.81 -7.00 1.19
CA ASP A 46 12.60 -8.28 1.89
C ASP A 46 13.58 -8.49 3.07
N ALA A 47 14.80 -7.95 2.97
CA ALA A 47 15.82 -8.04 4.01
C ALA A 47 15.68 -6.97 5.12
N SER A 48 14.75 -6.03 4.98
CA SER A 48 14.62 -4.87 5.87
C SER A 48 14.15 -5.24 7.28
N GLY A 49 13.41 -6.35 7.41
CA GLY A 49 12.76 -6.77 8.65
C GLY A 49 11.58 -5.90 9.05
N PHE A 50 11.10 -5.03 8.16
CA PHE A 50 9.82 -4.35 8.33
C PHE A 50 8.67 -5.32 8.06
N ASP A 51 7.45 -4.92 8.43
CA ASP A 51 6.25 -5.64 8.02
C ASP A 51 6.02 -5.45 6.51
N ASP A 52 5.48 -6.46 5.82
CA ASP A 52 5.22 -6.48 4.37
C ASP A 52 4.47 -5.24 3.85
N LEU A 53 3.71 -4.54 4.70
CA LEU A 53 2.97 -3.32 4.34
C LEU A 53 3.73 -2.02 4.65
N ASP A 54 4.93 -2.12 5.18
CA ASP A 54 5.87 -1.03 5.43
C ASP A 54 7.19 -1.18 4.63
N GLU A 55 7.47 -2.34 4.03
CA GLU A 55 8.59 -2.57 3.07
C GLU A 55 8.13 -2.52 1.60
N CYS A 56 7.98 -1.32 1.06
CA CYS A 56 7.58 -1.15 -0.34
C CYS A 56 8.68 -0.54 -1.20
N VAL A 57 8.82 -1.06 -2.43
CA VAL A 57 9.56 -0.39 -3.50
C VAL A 57 8.57 0.48 -4.29
N GLU A 58 8.77 1.79 -4.28
CA GLU A 58 7.93 2.72 -5.04
C GLU A 58 8.48 2.94 -6.46
N ALA A 59 7.68 2.64 -7.47
CA ALA A 59 8.01 2.89 -8.86
C ALA A 59 7.36 4.17 -9.37
N HIS A 60 8.14 5.04 -10.01
CA HIS A 60 7.64 6.25 -10.67
C HIS A 60 7.68 6.09 -12.20
N VAL A 61 6.55 6.34 -12.87
CA VAL A 61 6.51 6.44 -14.33
C VAL A 61 6.71 7.90 -14.71
N HIS A 62 7.83 8.22 -15.36
CA HIS A 62 8.21 9.59 -15.72
C HIS A 62 7.42 10.19 -16.91
N SER A 63 6.60 9.39 -17.60
CA SER A 63 5.73 9.81 -18.70
C SER A 63 4.27 9.48 -18.40
N GLY A 64 3.34 10.14 -19.09
CA GLY A 64 1.92 9.83 -18.93
C GLY A 64 1.60 8.39 -19.34
N VAL A 65 0.80 7.70 -18.53
CA VAL A 65 0.25 6.37 -18.83
C VAL A 65 -1.12 6.55 -19.48
N VAL A 66 -1.29 6.04 -20.70
CA VAL A 66 -2.57 6.01 -21.41
C VAL A 66 -3.22 4.66 -21.16
N ILE A 67 -4.32 4.62 -20.39
CA ILE A 67 -4.91 3.36 -19.91
C ILE A 67 -5.24 2.38 -21.05
N GLU A 68 -5.95 2.82 -22.08
CA GLU A 68 -6.33 1.98 -23.23
C GLU A 68 -5.13 1.37 -23.99
N ARG A 69 -3.95 2.01 -23.92
CA ARG A 69 -2.75 1.59 -24.68
C ARG A 69 -1.74 0.85 -23.81
N ASP A 70 -1.52 1.33 -22.59
CA ASP A 70 -0.38 0.97 -21.74
C ASP A 70 -0.76 0.04 -20.58
N VAL A 71 -2.06 -0.12 -20.29
CA VAL A 71 -2.54 -0.94 -19.17
C VAL A 71 -3.22 -2.19 -19.71
N GLU A 72 -2.70 -3.36 -19.35
CA GLU A 72 -3.27 -4.65 -19.73
C GLU A 72 -4.64 -4.88 -19.05
N ALA A 73 -4.71 -4.67 -17.74
CA ALA A 73 -5.93 -4.82 -16.96
C ALA A 73 -5.98 -3.89 -15.74
N VAL A 74 -7.19 -3.53 -15.33
CA VAL A 74 -7.49 -3.04 -13.98
C VAL A 74 -8.09 -4.19 -13.19
N VAL A 75 -7.48 -4.51 -12.05
CA VAL A 75 -7.94 -5.59 -11.16
C VAL A 75 -8.74 -4.99 -10.01
N LEU A 76 -9.98 -5.45 -9.82
CA LEU A 76 -10.89 -4.96 -8.78
C LEU A 76 -11.19 -6.02 -7.72
N ASP A 77 -11.59 -5.55 -6.53
CA ASP A 77 -12.14 -6.41 -5.49
C ASP A 77 -13.60 -6.77 -5.79
N PRO A 78 -14.04 -8.02 -5.56
CA PRO A 78 -15.43 -8.44 -5.78
C PRO A 78 -16.50 -7.60 -5.09
N CYS A 79 -16.19 -6.89 -3.99
CA CYS A 79 -17.13 -5.96 -3.35
C CYS A 79 -17.58 -4.81 -4.28
N PHE A 80 -16.86 -4.55 -5.37
CA PHE A 80 -17.20 -3.53 -6.35
C PHE A 80 -18.05 -4.03 -7.52
N ARG A 81 -18.45 -5.31 -7.54
CA ARG A 81 -19.39 -5.83 -8.55
C ARG A 81 -20.75 -5.15 -8.46
N ASP A 82 -21.33 -4.88 -9.62
CA ASP A 82 -22.60 -4.19 -9.80
C ASP A 82 -22.64 -2.77 -9.18
N THR A 83 -21.47 -2.16 -8.99
CA THR A 83 -21.35 -0.80 -8.44
C THR A 83 -20.96 0.24 -9.50
N ALA A 84 -21.01 1.52 -9.10
CA ALA A 84 -20.50 2.62 -9.92
C ALA A 84 -19.00 2.50 -10.25
N VAL A 85 -18.23 1.75 -9.43
CA VAL A 85 -16.80 1.50 -9.66
C VAL A 85 -16.61 0.56 -10.85
N GLU A 86 -17.33 -0.56 -10.90
CA GLU A 86 -17.29 -1.46 -12.07
C GLU A 86 -17.75 -0.74 -13.34
N ALA A 87 -18.85 0.01 -13.25
CA ALA A 87 -19.36 0.79 -14.38
C ALA A 87 -18.34 1.83 -14.88
N ALA A 88 -17.51 2.39 -13.99
CA ALA A 88 -16.43 3.29 -14.35
C ALA A 88 -15.23 2.56 -14.97
N ALA A 89 -14.82 1.44 -14.40
CA ALA A 89 -13.72 0.62 -14.91
C ALA A 89 -13.99 0.12 -16.34
N ALA A 90 -15.24 -0.26 -16.64
CA ALA A 90 -15.65 -0.69 -17.97
C ALA A 90 -15.45 0.39 -19.08
N ARG A 91 -15.30 1.66 -18.70
CA ARG A 91 -15.06 2.77 -19.64
C ARG A 91 -13.58 3.07 -19.88
N LEU A 92 -12.66 2.35 -19.23
CA LEU A 92 -11.22 2.62 -19.29
C LEU A 92 -10.54 2.13 -20.58
N GLY A 93 -11.19 1.24 -21.34
CA GLY A 93 -10.65 0.71 -22.60
C GLY A 93 -9.62 -0.41 -22.44
N CYS A 94 -9.37 -0.89 -21.22
CA CYS A 94 -8.55 -2.08 -20.93
C CYS A 94 -9.39 -3.19 -20.27
N ALA A 95 -8.79 -4.36 -20.06
CA ALA A 95 -9.48 -5.46 -19.39
C ALA A 95 -9.84 -5.11 -17.94
N VAL A 96 -10.96 -5.63 -17.45
CA VAL A 96 -11.33 -5.55 -16.03
C VAL A 96 -11.27 -6.97 -15.46
N GLU A 97 -10.36 -7.19 -14.54
CA GLU A 97 -10.14 -8.46 -13.86
C GLU A 97 -10.53 -8.36 -12.38
N TRP A 98 -10.63 -9.51 -11.73
CA TRP A 98 -11.06 -9.59 -10.34
C TRP A 98 -10.09 -10.45 -9.57
N HIS A 99 -9.57 -9.93 -8.46
CA HIS A 99 -8.82 -10.75 -7.52
C HIS A 99 -9.78 -11.52 -6.59
N PRO A 100 -9.30 -12.51 -5.80
CA PRO A 100 -10.17 -13.35 -4.95
C PRO A 100 -10.98 -12.63 -3.85
N GLY A 101 -10.70 -11.35 -3.61
CA GLY A 101 -11.33 -10.52 -2.58
C GLY A 101 -10.55 -10.39 -1.28
N PHE A 102 -10.72 -9.23 -0.63
CA PHE A 102 -10.27 -8.94 0.72
C PHE A 102 -11.47 -8.90 1.67
N ARG A 103 -11.44 -9.73 2.72
CA ARG A 103 -12.49 -9.75 3.72
C ARG A 103 -11.96 -10.29 5.05
N VAL A 104 -12.11 -9.53 6.14
CA VAL A 104 -11.66 -9.96 7.48
C VAL A 104 -12.71 -9.65 8.55
N ALA A 105 -12.97 -10.58 9.45
CA ALA A 105 -13.81 -10.33 10.62
C ALA A 105 -13.07 -9.43 11.63
N THR A 106 -13.78 -8.45 12.20
CA THR A 106 -13.18 -7.51 13.16
C THR A 106 -13.15 -8.06 14.59
N ASP A 107 -13.97 -9.09 14.86
CA ASP A 107 -13.85 -9.93 16.04
C ASP A 107 -12.67 -10.89 15.86
N GLY A 108 -11.57 -10.64 16.58
CA GLY A 108 -10.34 -11.43 16.49
C GLY A 108 -9.14 -10.72 15.89
N LEU A 109 -9.25 -9.45 15.49
CA LEU A 109 -8.07 -8.66 15.12
C LEU A 109 -7.13 -8.51 16.32
N ASP A 110 -5.85 -8.83 16.13
CA ASP A 110 -4.82 -8.73 17.16
C ASP A 110 -4.36 -7.27 17.31
N PRO A 111 -4.63 -6.60 18.44
CA PRO A 111 -4.20 -5.22 18.67
C PRO A 111 -2.67 -5.07 18.69
N GLY A 112 -1.91 -6.16 18.88
CA GLY A 112 -0.44 -6.15 18.85
C GLY A 112 0.15 -5.81 17.47
N TYR A 113 -0.62 -5.92 16.39
CA TYR A 113 -0.12 -5.65 15.05
C TYR A 113 0.02 -4.16 14.76
N ARG A 114 -1.06 -3.38 14.91
CA ARG A 114 -1.04 -1.92 14.66
C ARG A 114 -1.48 -1.07 15.84
N GLY A 115 -2.16 -1.63 16.83
CA GLY A 115 -2.71 -0.88 17.97
C GLY A 115 -4.19 -1.19 18.22
N GLN A 116 -4.62 -1.01 19.46
CA GLN A 116 -6.00 -1.25 19.92
C GLN A 116 -6.97 -0.23 19.31
N GLU A 117 -6.54 1.02 19.18
CA GLU A 117 -7.33 2.10 18.61
C GLU A 117 -7.78 1.81 17.16
N TYR A 118 -6.96 1.07 16.39
CA TYR A 118 -7.30 0.69 15.03
C TYR A 118 -8.20 -0.54 14.97
N VAL A 119 -8.10 -1.44 15.95
CA VAL A 119 -9.07 -2.54 16.11
C VAL A 119 -10.44 -1.98 16.49
N ASP A 120 -10.49 -0.99 17.36
CA ASP A 120 -11.73 -0.33 17.74
C ASP A 120 -12.34 0.44 16.57
N LEU A 121 -11.51 1.14 15.78
CA LEU A 121 -11.95 1.78 14.54
C LEU A 121 -12.48 0.73 13.55
N ALA A 122 -11.75 -0.37 13.31
CA ALA A 122 -12.21 -1.46 12.44
C ALA A 122 -13.61 -1.95 12.83
N ARG A 123 -13.82 -2.24 14.12
CA ARG A 123 -15.11 -2.70 14.65
C ARG A 123 -16.21 -1.66 14.49
N SER A 124 -15.88 -0.37 14.61
CA SER A 124 -16.85 0.70 14.40
C SER A 124 -17.30 0.83 12.95
N LEU A 125 -16.45 0.42 11.99
CA LEU A 125 -16.79 0.40 10.56
C LEU A 125 -17.63 -0.83 10.17
N GLY A 126 -17.49 -1.94 10.89
CA GLY A 126 -18.36 -3.11 10.74
C GLY A 126 -17.82 -4.39 11.36
N ASP A 127 -18.67 -5.42 11.44
CA ASP A 127 -18.29 -6.75 11.93
C ASP A 127 -17.33 -7.47 10.98
N VAL A 128 -17.40 -7.13 9.69
CA VAL A 128 -16.52 -7.64 8.65
C VAL A 128 -16.05 -6.46 7.80
N LEU A 129 -14.74 -6.31 7.68
CA LEU A 129 -14.13 -5.30 6.81
C LEU A 129 -13.98 -5.82 5.39
N THR A 130 -14.26 -4.92 4.44
CA THR A 130 -14.06 -5.05 3.00
C THR A 130 -13.52 -3.72 2.46
N PRO A 131 -12.90 -3.69 1.24
CA PRO A 131 -12.28 -2.47 0.73
C PRO A 131 -13.24 -1.29 0.54
N ASP A 132 -14.49 -1.54 0.19
CA ASP A 132 -15.54 -0.52 0.04
C ASP A 132 -15.83 0.23 1.34
N LEU A 133 -15.95 -0.47 2.49
CA LEU A 133 -16.15 0.15 3.80
C LEU A 133 -15.01 1.10 4.18
N LEU A 134 -13.76 0.69 3.91
CA LEU A 134 -12.59 1.55 4.13
C LEU A 134 -12.56 2.73 3.14
N GLY A 135 -12.98 2.49 1.90
CA GLY A 135 -13.12 3.54 0.90
C GLY A 135 -14.17 4.59 1.29
N ASP A 136 -15.29 4.16 1.88
CA ASP A 136 -16.32 5.06 2.40
C ASP A 136 -15.83 5.86 3.60
N ALA A 137 -15.15 5.21 4.56
CA ALA A 137 -14.54 5.89 5.70
C ALA A 137 -13.49 6.93 5.25
N ALA A 138 -12.65 6.60 4.27
CA ALA A 138 -11.67 7.53 3.71
C ALA A 138 -12.33 8.73 3.00
N ARG A 139 -13.43 8.49 2.27
CA ARG A 139 -14.16 9.54 1.55
C ARG A 139 -15.00 10.45 2.45
N SER A 140 -15.43 9.97 3.61
CA SER A 140 -16.28 10.76 4.51
C SER A 140 -15.52 11.95 5.10
N GLY A 141 -14.21 11.82 5.31
CA GLY A 141 -13.37 12.83 5.94
C GLY A 141 -13.52 12.92 7.46
N ASP A 142 -14.30 12.02 8.07
CA ASP A 142 -14.53 11.99 9.53
C ASP A 142 -13.38 11.35 10.30
N TYR A 143 -12.49 10.66 9.59
CA TYR A 143 -11.39 9.89 10.17
C TYR A 143 -10.06 10.43 9.69
N ASP A 144 -9.05 10.36 10.57
CA ASP A 144 -7.68 10.62 10.18
C ASP A 144 -7.23 9.63 9.10
N PRO A 145 -6.69 10.08 7.95
CA PRO A 145 -6.29 9.20 6.85
C PRO A 145 -5.24 8.16 7.23
N GLN A 146 -4.36 8.47 8.18
CA GLN A 146 -3.38 7.47 8.65
C GLN A 146 -4.05 6.38 9.49
N SER A 147 -5.08 6.72 10.25
CA SER A 147 -5.88 5.75 11.00
C SER A 147 -6.63 4.80 10.06
N VAL A 148 -7.26 5.32 9.00
CA VAL A 148 -7.89 4.46 7.96
C VAL A 148 -6.83 3.59 7.26
N LYS A 149 -5.65 4.13 6.95
CA LYS A 149 -4.52 3.36 6.42
C LYS A 149 -4.13 2.21 7.37
N ARG A 150 -4.03 2.46 8.67
CA ARG A 150 -3.70 1.42 9.66
C ARG A 150 -4.77 0.33 9.76
N VAL A 151 -6.05 0.67 9.57
CA VAL A 151 -7.12 -0.34 9.45
C VAL A 151 -7.01 -1.12 8.14
N TRP A 152 -6.68 -0.46 7.03
CA TRP A 152 -6.38 -1.13 5.76
C TRP A 152 -5.24 -2.16 5.91
N HIS A 153 -4.26 -1.92 6.78
CA HIS A 153 -3.19 -2.90 7.04
C HIS A 153 -3.74 -4.23 7.61
N TYR A 154 -4.72 -4.18 8.51
CA TYR A 154 -5.38 -5.40 9.00
C TYR A 154 -6.11 -6.13 7.87
N LEU A 155 -6.86 -5.41 7.03
CA LEU A 155 -7.56 -6.01 5.90
C LEU A 155 -6.59 -6.63 4.89
N ALA A 156 -5.52 -5.92 4.52
CA ALA A 156 -4.56 -6.38 3.54
C ALA A 156 -3.74 -7.59 4.03
N ARG A 157 -3.39 -7.63 5.32
CA ARG A 157 -2.61 -8.72 5.92
C ARG A 157 -3.46 -9.97 6.16
N PHE A 158 -4.68 -9.81 6.69
CA PHE A 158 -5.49 -10.94 7.17
C PHE A 158 -6.72 -11.25 6.32
N GLY A 159 -7.06 -10.38 5.37
CA GLY A 159 -8.29 -10.49 4.60
C GLY A 159 -8.14 -11.14 3.23
N ARG A 160 -6.93 -11.49 2.77
CA ARG A 160 -6.74 -12.13 1.47
C ARG A 160 -7.43 -13.49 1.44
N ALA A 161 -8.43 -13.66 0.56
CA ALA A 161 -8.89 -14.99 0.22
C ALA A 161 -7.78 -15.70 -0.57
N GLU A 162 -7.29 -16.85 -0.08
CA GLU A 162 -6.38 -17.66 -0.87
C GLU A 162 -7.13 -18.21 -2.09
N SER A 163 -6.46 -18.18 -3.24
CA SER A 163 -6.94 -18.84 -4.45
C SER A 163 -6.93 -20.36 -4.27
N GLY A 164 -7.94 -20.94 -3.59
CA GLY A 164 -8.21 -22.39 -3.67
C GLY A 164 -8.76 -23.09 -2.41
N SER A 165 -10.08 -23.30 -2.39
CA SER A 165 -10.63 -24.65 -2.14
C SER A 165 -12.00 -24.75 -2.80
N LEU A 166 -12.01 -25.35 -3.99
CA LEU A 166 -13.12 -26.17 -4.48
C LEU A 166 -12.80 -27.62 -4.12
#